data_AF-A0A3D1DSG9-F1
#
_entry.id   AF-A0A3D1DSG9-F1
#
_cell.length_a   1.000
_cell.length_b   1.000
_cell.length_c   1.000
_cell.angle_alpha   90.00
_cell.angle_beta   90.00
_cell.angle_gamma   90.00
#
_symmetry.space_group_name_H-M   'P 1'
#
loop_
_entity.id
_entity.type
_entity.pdbx_description
1 polymer ?
#
loop_
_entity_poly.entity_id
_entity_poly.type
_entity_poly.pdbx_seq_one_letter_code
_entity_poly.pdbx_strand_id
1 'polypeptide(L)'
;LATAVSEQEFQASLSTSEQKRRSHLKFEIAHLAQLATRWNTWKSYAVSPRPPGVTHVLARGDPKSPGLAVSAGGVSAVPGAPVDFRVPADAPDPPRRIALAKWITNPRNPLFSRVIV
;
A
#
# COMPACT_ATOMS: atom_id res chain seq x y z
N LEU A 1 44.01 -28.07 4.21
CA LEU A 1 43.43 -27.55 5.45
C LEU A 1 43.38 -26.04 5.31
N ALA A 2 42.21 -25.43 5.19
CA ALA A 2 42.10 -23.98 5.04
C ALA A 2 42.48 -23.32 6.37
N THR A 3 43.56 -22.54 6.38
CA THR A 3 44.02 -21.80 7.55
C THR A 3 42.96 -20.76 7.90
N ALA A 4 42.36 -20.87 9.08
CA ALA A 4 41.41 -19.87 9.56
C ALA A 4 42.19 -18.59 9.91
N VAL A 5 42.02 -17.54 9.12
CA VAL A 5 42.59 -16.21 9.39
C VAL A 5 41.77 -15.56 10.50
N SER A 6 42.42 -15.10 11.56
CA SER A 6 41.75 -14.38 12.64
C SER A 6 41.34 -12.96 12.21
N GLU A 7 40.31 -12.38 12.85
CA GLU A 7 39.86 -11.01 12.57
C GLU A 7 40.98 -9.98 12.79
N GLN A 8 41.90 -10.23 13.73
CA GLN A 8 43.03 -9.35 14.01
C GLN A 8 44.07 -9.39 12.88
N GLU A 9 44.45 -10.60 12.42
CA GLU A 9 45.36 -10.77 11.27
C GLU A 9 44.77 -10.17 9.99
N PHE A 10 43.45 -10.29 9.80
CA PHE A 10 42.75 -9.68 8.67
C PHE A 10 42.73 -8.14 8.76
N GLN A 11 42.57 -7.55 9.95
CA GLN A 11 42.63 -6.09 10.08
C GLN A 11 44.05 -5.55 9.89
N ALA A 12 45.06 -6.28 10.33
CA ALA A 12 46.45 -5.90 10.17
C ALA A 12 46.91 -5.86 8.70
N SER A 13 46.24 -6.61 7.80
CA SER A 13 46.54 -6.59 6.36
C SER A 13 45.84 -5.45 5.58
N LEU A 14 44.92 -4.70 6.22
CA LEU A 14 44.20 -3.59 5.60
C LEU A 14 44.94 -2.25 5.77
N SER A 15 44.76 -1.35 4.81
CA SER A 15 45.19 0.04 4.94
C SER A 15 44.38 0.80 6.00
N THR A 16 44.90 1.91 6.51
CA THR A 16 44.22 2.73 7.52
C THR A 16 42.85 3.24 7.06
N SER A 17 42.69 3.56 5.77
CA SER A 17 41.40 3.96 5.19
C SER A 17 40.39 2.81 5.18
N GLU A 18 40.83 1.59 4.88
CA GLU A 18 39.97 0.41 4.87
C GLU A 18 39.56 -0.02 6.28
N GLN A 19 40.48 0.07 7.25
CA GLN A 19 40.17 -0.15 8.67
C GLN A 19 39.11 0.84 9.18
N LYS A 20 39.23 2.13 8.83
CA LYS A 20 38.22 3.16 9.15
C LYS A 20 36.87 2.88 8.48
N ARG A 21 36.87 2.50 7.20
CA ARG A 21 35.62 2.18 6.49
C ARG A 21 34.95 0.94 7.08
N ARG A 22 35.73 -0.10 7.40
CA ARG A 22 35.24 -1.34 8.01
C ARG A 22 34.66 -1.08 9.40
N SER A 23 35.34 -0.31 10.24
CA SER A 23 34.81 0.04 11.58
C SER A 23 33.50 0.84 11.50
N HIS A 24 33.42 1.80 10.58
CA HIS A 24 32.17 2.52 10.31
C HIS A 24 31.04 1.57 9.87
N LEU A 25 31.29 0.70 8.90
CA LEU A 25 30.28 -0.25 8.41
C LEU A 25 29.87 -1.26 9.49
N LYS A 26 30.81 -1.75 10.31
CA LYS A 26 30.49 -2.62 11.45
C LYS A 26 29.58 -1.92 12.46
N PHE A 27 29.86 -0.66 12.76
CA PHE A 27 29.01 0.16 13.61
C PHE A 27 27.61 0.33 13.00
N GLU A 28 27.52 0.65 11.71
CA GLU A 28 26.26 0.86 11.00
C GLU A 28 25.41 -0.42 10.92
N ILE A 29 26.04 -1.57 10.65
CA ILE A 29 25.37 -2.89 10.68
C ILE A 29 24.85 -3.19 12.09
N ALA A 30 25.66 -3.00 13.13
CA ALA A 30 25.25 -3.23 14.52
C ALA A 30 24.08 -2.31 14.91
N HIS A 31 24.14 -1.04 14.50
CA HIS A 31 23.10 -0.07 14.75
C HIS A 31 21.78 -0.42 14.04
N LEU A 32 21.84 -0.78 12.75
CA LEU A 32 20.67 -1.20 11.97
C LEU A 32 20.07 -2.50 12.51
N ALA A 33 20.89 -3.46 12.94
CA ALA A 33 20.42 -4.68 13.57
C ALA A 33 19.66 -4.36 14.88
N GLN A 34 20.17 -3.43 15.70
CA GLN A 34 19.49 -2.98 16.92
C GLN A 34 18.22 -2.17 16.63
N LEU A 35 18.17 -1.40 15.54
CA LEU A 35 16.93 -0.73 15.13
C LEU A 35 15.88 -1.74 14.64
N ALA A 36 16.31 -2.76 13.90
CA ALA A 36 15.43 -3.80 13.41
C ALA A 36 14.78 -4.61 14.54
N THR A 37 15.45 -4.81 15.69
CA THR A 37 14.81 -5.47 16.85
C THR A 37 13.68 -4.65 17.46
N ARG A 38 13.69 -3.30 17.31
CA ARG A 38 12.55 -2.45 17.71
C ARG A 38 11.35 -2.64 16.79
N TRP A 39 11.59 -2.97 15.52
CA TRP A 39 10.55 -3.38 14.59
C TRP A 39 10.31 -4.88 14.72
N ASN A 40 9.91 -5.30 15.92
CA ASN A 40 9.31 -6.61 16.07
C ASN A 40 8.02 -6.64 15.24
N THR A 41 7.79 -7.73 14.53
CA THR A 41 6.56 -8.01 13.78
C THR A 41 5.38 -8.06 14.75
N TRP A 42 4.89 -6.90 15.17
CA TRP A 42 3.61 -6.80 15.83
C TRP A 42 2.58 -7.36 14.86
N LYS A 43 1.79 -8.33 15.34
CA LYS A 43 0.68 -8.84 14.58
C LYS A 43 -0.30 -7.68 14.38
N SER A 44 -0.29 -7.09 13.18
CA SER A 44 -1.29 -6.11 12.77
C SER A 44 -2.43 -6.83 12.08
N TYR A 45 -3.66 -6.58 12.51
CA TYR A 45 -4.84 -6.96 11.74
C TYR A 45 -4.99 -5.95 10.60
N ALA A 46 -4.47 -6.31 9.43
CA ALA A 46 -4.57 -5.51 8.22
C ALA A 46 -5.35 -6.27 7.14
N VAL A 47 -6.01 -5.52 6.26
CA VAL A 47 -6.65 -6.11 5.08
C VAL A 47 -5.56 -6.62 4.15
N SER A 48 -5.63 -7.91 3.78
CA SER A 48 -4.86 -8.44 2.65
C SER A 48 -5.59 -8.03 1.37
N PRO A 49 -5.05 -7.09 0.58
CA PRO A 49 -5.74 -6.61 -0.61
C PRO A 49 -5.86 -7.76 -1.62
N ARG A 50 -7.04 -7.94 -2.18
CA ARG A 50 -7.28 -8.84 -3.32
C ARG A 50 -7.82 -8.01 -4.48
N PRO A 51 -7.53 -8.39 -5.73
CA PRO A 51 -8.17 -7.75 -6.88
C PRO A 51 -9.68 -7.72 -6.69
N PRO A 52 -10.34 -6.56 -6.91
CA PRO A 52 -11.78 -6.51 -6.82
C PRO A 52 -12.38 -7.43 -7.90
N GLY A 53 -13.38 -8.21 -7.53
CA GLY A 53 -14.20 -8.90 -8.51
C GLY A 53 -15.08 -7.91 -9.30
N VAL A 54 -15.73 -8.43 -10.34
CA VAL A 54 -16.81 -7.71 -11.03
C VAL A 54 -18.02 -7.64 -10.10
N THR A 55 -18.53 -6.43 -9.89
CA THR A 55 -19.75 -6.21 -9.10
C THR A 55 -20.98 -6.42 -9.98
N HIS A 56 -22.01 -7.06 -9.43
CA HIS A 56 -23.26 -7.33 -10.13
C HIS A 56 -24.44 -6.81 -9.32
N VAL A 57 -25.52 -6.44 -10.01
CA VAL A 57 -26.82 -6.21 -9.37
C VAL A 57 -27.31 -7.54 -8.80
N LEU A 58 -27.78 -7.56 -7.55
CA LEU A 58 -28.29 -8.78 -6.91
C LEU A 58 -29.82 -8.82 -7.02
N ALA A 59 -30.36 -9.88 -7.64
CA ALA A 59 -31.80 -10.03 -7.80
C ALA A 59 -32.48 -10.16 -6.43
N ARG A 60 -33.31 -9.17 -6.07
CA ARG A 60 -33.93 -9.05 -4.72
C ARG A 60 -32.92 -9.15 -3.57
N GLY A 61 -31.66 -8.74 -3.81
CA GLY A 61 -30.60 -8.80 -2.81
C GLY A 61 -30.02 -10.19 -2.54
N ASP A 62 -30.39 -11.23 -3.29
CA ASP A 62 -29.82 -12.57 -3.14
C ASP A 62 -28.39 -12.64 -3.72
N PRO A 63 -27.36 -12.88 -2.88
CA PRO A 63 -25.97 -13.00 -3.35
C PRO A 63 -25.73 -14.18 -4.29
N LYS A 64 -26.60 -15.20 -4.28
CA LYS A 64 -26.50 -16.38 -5.16
C LYS A 64 -27.12 -16.15 -6.53
N SER A 65 -27.81 -15.03 -6.72
CA SER A 65 -28.52 -14.69 -7.95
C SER A 65 -27.97 -13.39 -8.54
N PRO A 66 -26.72 -13.39 -9.06
CA PRO A 66 -26.13 -12.22 -9.70
C PRO A 66 -26.82 -11.93 -11.03
N GLY A 67 -27.20 -10.66 -11.22
CA GLY A 67 -27.73 -10.10 -12.46
C GLY A 67 -26.64 -9.45 -13.28
N LEU A 68 -26.95 -8.30 -13.88
CA LEU A 68 -26.03 -7.57 -14.76
C LEU A 68 -24.79 -7.05 -14.01
N ALA A 69 -23.64 -7.12 -14.66
CA ALA A 69 -22.40 -6.48 -14.20
C ALA A 69 -22.57 -4.95 -14.23
N VAL A 70 -21.98 -4.27 -13.25
CA VAL A 70 -22.03 -2.82 -13.11
C VAL A 70 -20.63 -2.22 -12.98
N SER A 71 -20.43 -1.06 -13.60
CA SER A 71 -19.22 -0.27 -13.45
C SER A 71 -19.26 0.56 -12.17
N ALA A 72 -18.08 1.00 -11.72
CA ALA A 72 -17.98 1.99 -10.67
C ALA A 72 -18.58 3.33 -11.15
N GLY A 73 -19.34 4.00 -10.29
CA GLY A 73 -19.99 5.27 -10.61
C GLY A 73 -20.39 6.05 -9.36
N GLY A 74 -20.82 7.29 -9.57
CA GLY A 74 -21.40 8.16 -8.56
C GLY A 74 -22.89 7.89 -8.34
N VAL A 75 -23.48 8.60 -7.38
CA VAL A 75 -24.92 8.48 -7.08
C VAL A 75 -25.68 9.50 -7.91
N SER A 76 -26.55 9.05 -8.83
CA SER A 76 -27.32 9.92 -9.74
C SER A 76 -28.24 10.92 -9.04
N ALA A 77 -28.69 10.60 -7.82
CA ALA A 77 -29.49 11.50 -6.99
C ALA A 77 -28.69 12.70 -6.44
N VAL A 78 -27.35 12.64 -6.44
CA VAL A 78 -26.50 13.74 -6.01
C VAL A 78 -26.24 14.65 -7.21
N PRO A 79 -26.72 15.91 -7.21
CA PRO A 79 -26.48 16.83 -8.31
C PRO A 79 -25.00 17.23 -8.37
N GLY A 80 -24.53 17.65 -9.56
CA GLY A 80 -23.19 18.20 -9.73
C GLY A 80 -22.34 17.46 -10.76
N ALA A 81 -21.38 16.67 -10.30
CA ALA A 81 -20.42 15.97 -11.15
C ALA A 81 -21.04 14.77 -11.89
N PRO A 82 -20.52 14.40 -13.08
CA PRO A 82 -21.01 13.25 -13.82
C PRO A 82 -20.84 11.97 -13.02
N VAL A 83 -21.87 11.12 -13.02
CA VAL A 83 -21.87 9.88 -12.24
C VAL A 83 -21.28 8.69 -12.98
N ASP A 84 -21.19 8.76 -14.31
CA ASP A 84 -20.44 7.77 -15.08
C ASP A 84 -18.94 8.07 -15.00
N PHE A 85 -18.20 7.19 -14.34
CA PHE A 85 -16.76 7.31 -14.18
C PHE A 85 -15.99 6.88 -15.43
N ARG A 86 -16.65 6.25 -16.41
CA ARG A 86 -16.02 5.66 -17.60
C ARG A 86 -14.91 4.67 -17.26
N VAL A 87 -15.11 3.93 -16.16
CA VAL A 87 -14.21 2.87 -15.69
C VAL A 87 -14.87 1.52 -16.00
N PRO A 88 -14.17 0.59 -16.68
CA PRO A 88 -14.70 -0.76 -16.94
C PRO A 88 -15.12 -1.50 -15.66
N ALA A 89 -16.12 -2.39 -15.78
CA ALA A 89 -16.66 -3.14 -14.64
C ALA A 89 -15.67 -4.12 -13.99
N ASP A 90 -14.63 -4.52 -14.73
CA ASP A 90 -13.53 -5.40 -14.33
C ASP A 90 -12.23 -4.63 -14.01
N ALA A 91 -12.25 -3.30 -14.05
CA ALA A 91 -11.06 -2.49 -13.79
C ALA A 91 -10.49 -2.76 -12.37
N PRO A 92 -9.18 -2.67 -12.14
CA PRO A 92 -8.62 -2.85 -10.80
C PRO A 92 -9.00 -1.70 -9.86
N ASP A 93 -8.69 -1.86 -8.57
CA ASP A 93 -9.03 -0.89 -7.52
C ASP A 93 -8.50 0.55 -7.75
N PRO A 94 -7.24 0.76 -8.20
CA PRO A 94 -6.68 2.11 -8.33
C PRO A 94 -7.49 3.08 -9.21
N PRO A 95 -7.86 2.77 -10.47
CA PRO A 95 -8.67 3.67 -11.29
C PRO A 95 -10.06 3.93 -10.70
N ARG A 96 -10.69 2.93 -10.07
CA ARG A 96 -12.00 3.11 -9.39
C ARG A 96 -11.90 4.13 -8.26
N ARG A 97 -10.87 3.99 -7.41
CA ARG A 97 -10.64 4.87 -6.25
C ARG A 97 -10.30 6.30 -6.67
N ILE A 98 -9.49 6.46 -7.71
CA ILE A 98 -9.15 7.78 -8.28
C ILE A 98 -10.40 8.45 -8.86
N ALA A 99 -11.22 7.73 -9.60
CA ALA A 99 -12.46 8.28 -10.17
C ALA A 99 -13.45 8.70 -9.07
N LEU A 100 -13.63 7.86 -8.05
CA LEU A 100 -14.44 8.20 -6.88
C LEU A 100 -13.92 9.44 -6.16
N ALA A 101 -12.60 9.52 -5.91
CA ALA A 101 -12.00 10.68 -5.26
C ALA A 101 -12.25 11.97 -6.06
N LYS A 102 -12.06 11.93 -7.39
CA LYS A 102 -12.35 13.07 -8.28
C LYS A 102 -13.82 13.45 -8.31
N TRP A 103 -14.72 12.47 -8.20
CA TRP A 103 -16.14 12.74 -8.09
C TRP A 103 -16.43 13.43 -6.76
N ILE A 104 -16.00 12.86 -5.63
CA ILE A 104 -16.21 13.43 -4.29
C ILE A 104 -15.68 14.87 -4.18
N THR A 105 -14.46 15.14 -4.67
CA THR A 105 -13.84 16.46 -4.56
C THR A 105 -14.25 17.44 -5.66
N ASN A 106 -15.19 17.07 -6.53
CA ASN A 106 -15.58 17.93 -7.64
C ASN A 106 -16.23 19.22 -7.12
N PRO A 107 -15.83 20.42 -7.59
CA PRO A 107 -16.39 21.69 -7.14
C PRO A 107 -17.87 21.87 -7.48
N ARG A 108 -18.42 21.08 -8.42
CA ARG A 108 -19.86 21.08 -8.74
C ARG A 108 -20.69 20.21 -7.81
N ASN A 109 -20.07 19.33 -7.02
CA ASN A 109 -20.81 18.57 -6.03
C ASN A 109 -21.19 19.49 -4.87
N PRO A 110 -22.38 19.29 -4.27
CA PRO A 110 -22.71 19.96 -3.03
C PRO A 110 -21.62 19.67 -2.00
N LEU A 111 -21.27 20.66 -1.18
CA LEU A 111 -20.33 20.47 -0.09
C LEU A 111 -20.87 19.33 0.78
N PHE A 112 -20.17 18.19 0.81
CA PHE A 112 -20.50 17.14 1.77
C PHE A 112 -20.45 17.79 3.16
N SER A 113 -21.57 17.73 3.87
CA SER A 113 -21.66 18.25 5.23
C SER A 113 -20.52 17.64 6.05
N ARG A 114 -19.54 18.47 6.42
CA ARG A 114 -18.49 18.07 7.37
C ARG A 114 -19.17 17.95 8.73
N VAL A 115 -19.69 16.78 9.05
CA VAL A 115 -20.09 16.48 10.43
C VAL A 115 -18.79 16.31 11.21
N ILE A 116 -18.42 17.37 11.92
CA ILE A 116 -17.50 17.29 13.05
C ILE A 116 -18.40 17.01 14.25
N VAL A 117 -18.26 15.85 14.89
CA VAL A 117 -18.80 15.59 16.24
C VAL A 117 -17.73 15.98 17.24
#